data_AF-A0A524EW50-F1
#
_entry.id   AF-A0A524EW50-F1
#
_cell.length_a   1.000
_cell.length_b   1.000
_cell.length_c   1.000
_cell.angle_alpha   90.00
_cell.angle_beta   90.00
_cell.angle_gamma   90.00
#
_symmetry.space_group_name_H-M   'P 1'
#
loop_
_entity.id
_entity.type
_entity.pdbx_description
1 polymer ?
#
loop_
_entity_poly.entity_id
_entity_poly.type
_entity_poly.pdbx_seq_one_letter_code
_entity_poly.pdbx_strand_id
1 'polypeptide(L)'
;MFSLFASGLMYFFRVKDREDKDEKFLLTSFALFLLGLALCRFLIFFADYYIQGYYKGHAYHGDYESSPIFTMLNLLGYLIWWIFLTISCFFIERALNRTFYALSLLNIIFLVIISLNIVLNSFYFLVFLGIDIVFLFVFFILYRNKLTPIVESDASFVLMGAILFWIGFFVEITGVRQLCLINPIFPSLFFLVGALIQHNNRMIKQALFTNSSLIILTMVISYILLRVSLYYVILLFIATFLYALIMIFCVSREISLIRSEGLIDIDELLERSDPTFDFLKMMGRIKKEQLSDEEITLYKEKRICLVCKGKSSGFVYICSHCDAIYCQKCAHYIVKMDNICWACENSLDPSLRIKEGKEKKESKASKIEDAICQEAEESEIKIISLNNLKHFVVDKVQDLKNNIRKTFPKEREQEFKKDVRGYLKEDDLLEKYNLSQKKFYRELERLFNTRSLKEARYK
;
A
#
# COMPACT_ATOMS: atom_id res chain seq x y z
N MET A 1 -1.16 12.93 9.37
CA MET A 1 -1.17 11.46 9.58
C MET A 1 -2.16 11.04 10.65
N PHE A 2 -1.96 11.40 11.93
CA PHE A 2 -2.88 11.03 13.02
C PHE A 2 -4.33 11.45 12.74
N SER A 3 -4.52 12.65 12.19
CA SER A 3 -5.84 13.14 11.76
C SER A 3 -6.50 12.26 10.68
N LEU A 4 -5.76 11.84 9.66
CA LEU A 4 -6.24 10.92 8.62
C LEU A 4 -6.66 9.57 9.21
N PHE A 5 -5.80 9.01 10.07
CA PHE A 5 -6.06 7.74 10.73
C PHE A 5 -7.31 7.82 11.63
N ALA A 6 -7.43 8.89 12.41
CA ALA A 6 -8.62 9.15 13.23
C ALA A 6 -9.89 9.29 12.37
N SER A 7 -9.82 10.01 11.25
CA SER A 7 -10.94 10.11 10.30
C SER A 7 -11.33 8.75 9.73
N GLY A 8 -10.36 7.93 9.31
CA GLY A 8 -10.61 6.55 8.85
C GLY A 8 -11.29 5.68 9.92
N LEU A 9 -10.82 5.72 11.16
CA LEU A 9 -11.44 5.01 12.29
C LEU A 9 -12.85 5.50 12.58
N MET A 10 -13.12 6.80 12.49
CA MET A 10 -14.47 7.33 12.68
C MET A 10 -15.45 6.78 11.64
N TYR A 11 -15.06 6.75 10.35
CA TYR A 11 -15.88 6.13 9.32
C TYR A 11 -16.11 4.65 9.60
N PHE A 12 -15.07 3.93 10.05
CA PHE A 12 -15.19 2.52 10.43
C PHE A 12 -16.19 2.29 11.57
N PHE A 13 -16.15 3.11 12.63
CA PHE A 13 -17.12 3.00 13.74
C PHE A 13 -18.54 3.31 13.28
N ARG A 14 -18.74 4.27 12.37
CA ARG A 14 -20.06 4.60 11.81
C ARG A 14 -20.69 3.46 11.01
N VAL A 15 -19.91 2.53 10.48
CA VAL A 15 -20.44 1.34 9.79
C VAL A 15 -21.37 0.53 10.71
N LYS A 16 -21.09 0.49 12.02
CA LYS A 16 -21.91 -0.25 13.00
C LYS A 16 -23.32 0.32 13.17
N ASP A 17 -23.47 1.63 13.01
CA ASP A 17 -24.74 2.34 13.26
C ASP A 17 -25.70 2.30 12.07
N ARG A 18 -25.22 1.87 10.89
CA ARG A 18 -26.08 1.79 9.70
C ARG A 18 -26.88 0.50 9.67
N GLU A 19 -28.10 0.58 9.17
CA GLU A 19 -28.94 -0.60 8.92
C GLU A 19 -28.82 -1.07 7.47
N ASP A 20 -28.78 -0.12 6.54
CA ASP A 20 -28.68 -0.37 5.11
C ASP A 20 -27.30 -0.96 4.74
N LYS A 21 -27.32 -1.98 3.87
CA LYS A 21 -26.13 -2.74 3.49
C LYS A 21 -25.24 -1.97 2.52
N ASP A 22 -25.82 -1.19 1.62
CA ASP A 22 -25.08 -0.42 0.61
C ASP A 22 -24.41 0.78 1.28
N GLU A 23 -25.08 1.42 2.25
CA GLU A 23 -24.47 2.45 3.10
C GLU A 23 -23.27 1.91 3.89
N LYS A 24 -23.37 0.70 4.45
CA LYS A 24 -22.24 0.05 5.14
C LYS A 24 -21.06 -0.14 4.22
N PHE A 25 -21.29 -0.61 3.00
CA PHE A 25 -20.22 -0.80 2.03
C PHE A 25 -19.56 0.53 1.64
N LEU A 26 -20.34 1.59 1.43
CA LEU A 26 -19.78 2.92 1.14
C LEU A 26 -18.95 3.48 2.30
N LEU A 27 -19.46 3.42 3.53
CA LEU A 27 -18.71 3.91 4.69
C LEU A 27 -17.45 3.07 4.95
N THR A 28 -17.51 1.76 4.72
CA THR A 28 -16.34 0.87 4.80
C THR A 28 -15.30 1.24 3.75
N SER A 29 -15.74 1.55 2.53
CA SER A 29 -14.86 2.05 1.47
C SER A 29 -14.16 3.34 1.87
N PHE A 30 -14.90 4.33 2.36
CA PHE A 30 -14.32 5.61 2.81
C PHE A 30 -13.32 5.41 3.96
N ALA A 31 -13.63 4.52 4.92
CA ALA A 31 -12.72 4.18 5.99
C ALA A 31 -11.40 3.59 5.45
N LEU A 32 -11.49 2.60 4.54
CA LEU A 32 -10.32 1.94 3.96
C LEU A 32 -9.48 2.91 3.13
N PHE A 33 -10.11 3.77 2.33
CA PHE A 33 -9.42 4.84 1.61
C PHE A 33 -8.59 5.71 2.57
N LEU A 34 -9.20 6.21 3.64
CA LEU A 34 -8.50 7.09 4.58
C LEU A 34 -7.41 6.39 5.39
N LEU A 35 -7.64 5.14 5.80
CA LEU A 35 -6.65 4.33 6.51
C LEU A 35 -5.45 3.99 5.62
N GLY A 36 -5.71 3.60 4.38
CA GLY A 36 -4.67 3.35 3.38
C GLY A 36 -3.82 4.59 3.13
N LEU A 37 -4.45 5.75 2.99
CA LEU A 37 -3.74 7.01 2.79
C LEU A 37 -2.90 7.37 4.02
N ALA A 38 -3.45 7.18 5.23
CA ALA A 38 -2.73 7.45 6.47
C ALA A 38 -1.48 6.55 6.63
N LEU A 39 -1.61 5.26 6.33
CA LEU A 39 -0.50 4.29 6.41
C LEU A 39 0.57 4.55 5.34
N CYS A 40 0.16 4.84 4.11
CA CYS A 40 1.08 5.23 3.05
C CYS A 40 1.87 6.49 3.45
N ARG A 41 1.19 7.51 3.94
CA ARG A 41 1.83 8.74 4.42
C ARG A 41 2.77 8.52 5.59
N PHE A 42 2.41 7.61 6.49
CA PHE A 42 3.29 7.19 7.57
C PHE A 42 4.59 6.59 7.02
N LEU A 43 4.52 5.66 6.08
CA LEU A 43 5.72 5.04 5.51
C LEU A 43 6.58 6.02 4.72
N ILE A 44 5.97 6.90 3.91
CA ILE A 44 6.70 7.94 3.16
C ILE A 44 7.38 8.91 4.12
N PHE A 45 6.69 9.34 5.18
CA PHE A 45 7.30 10.19 6.21
C PHE A 45 8.49 9.51 6.91
N PHE A 46 8.40 8.20 7.17
CA PHE A 46 9.53 7.43 7.68
C PHE A 46 10.65 7.28 6.66
N ALA A 47 10.33 7.15 5.36
CA ALA A 47 11.32 7.13 4.30
C ALA A 47 12.12 8.43 4.29
N ASP A 48 11.48 9.58 4.45
CA ASP A 48 12.11 10.90 4.45
C ASP A 48 13.25 11.06 5.49
N TYR A 49 13.22 10.32 6.60
CA TYR A 49 14.33 10.31 7.57
C TYR A 49 15.63 9.70 7.03
N TYR A 50 15.55 8.91 5.96
CA TYR A 50 16.69 8.25 5.33
C TYR A 50 17.24 9.04 4.14
N ILE A 51 16.69 10.21 3.83
CA ILE A 51 17.28 11.10 2.82
C ILE A 51 18.50 11.78 3.44
N GLN A 52 19.66 11.64 2.79
CA GLN A 52 20.90 12.27 3.25
C GLN A 52 20.94 13.74 2.80
N GLY A 53 20.94 14.66 3.76
CA GLY A 53 21.07 16.09 3.47
C GLY A 53 20.75 16.98 4.66
N TYR A 54 20.80 18.28 4.43
CA TYR A 54 20.48 19.31 5.43
C TYR A 54 19.70 20.46 4.79
N TYR A 55 18.85 21.12 5.57
CA TYR A 55 18.21 22.34 5.16
C TYR A 55 19.13 23.54 5.42
N LYS A 56 19.35 24.38 4.41
CA LYS A 56 20.02 25.68 4.54
C LYS A 56 19.02 26.77 4.14
N GLY A 57 18.45 27.45 5.13
CA GLY A 57 17.33 28.36 4.90
C GLY A 57 16.06 27.59 4.49
N HIS A 58 15.47 27.95 3.35
CA HIS A 58 14.28 27.28 2.79
C HIS A 58 14.62 26.23 1.73
N ALA A 59 15.91 26.04 1.40
CA ALA A 59 16.36 25.08 0.41
C ALA A 59 16.90 23.81 1.08
N TYR A 60 16.52 22.66 0.53
CA TYR A 60 17.11 21.37 0.88
C TYR A 60 18.41 21.18 0.09
N HIS A 61 19.51 20.94 0.79
CA HIS A 61 20.81 20.61 0.21
C HIS A 61 21.18 19.18 0.61
N GLY A 62 21.05 18.26 -0.33
CA GLY A 62 21.35 16.86 -0.12
C GLY A 62 21.20 16.10 -1.42
N ASP A 63 21.84 14.95 -1.49
CA ASP A 63 21.64 14.06 -2.61
C ASP A 63 20.32 13.32 -2.40
N TYR A 64 19.44 13.39 -3.41
CA TYR A 64 18.26 12.54 -3.43
C TYR A 64 18.63 11.11 -3.88
N GLU A 65 19.93 10.80 -4.02
CA GLU A 65 20.41 9.43 -4.15
C GLU A 65 19.88 8.60 -3.00
N SER A 66 18.87 7.81 -3.35
CA SER A 66 18.03 7.13 -2.40
C SER A 66 18.82 6.02 -1.74
N SER A 67 19.02 6.13 -0.42
CA SER A 67 19.34 4.97 0.39
C SER A 67 18.41 3.82 -0.01
N PRO A 68 18.88 2.57 -0.14
CA PRO A 68 18.02 1.43 -0.46
C PRO A 68 16.79 1.33 0.46
N ILE A 69 16.94 1.78 1.72
CA ILE A 69 15.85 1.84 2.71
C ILE A 69 14.78 2.88 2.32
N PHE A 70 15.17 4.06 1.83
CA PHE A 70 14.23 5.08 1.35
C PHE A 70 13.39 4.53 0.21
N THR A 71 14.04 3.90 -0.79
CA THR A 71 13.37 3.32 -1.95
C THR A 71 12.42 2.20 -1.53
N MET A 72 12.86 1.33 -0.63
CA MET A 72 12.04 0.24 -0.11
C MET A 72 10.82 0.75 0.65
N LEU A 73 10.98 1.73 1.55
CA LEU A 73 9.87 2.28 2.35
C LEU A 73 8.86 3.05 1.49
N ASN A 74 9.32 3.82 0.51
CA ASN A 74 8.43 4.47 -0.44
C ASN A 74 7.65 3.46 -1.27
N LEU A 75 8.34 2.46 -1.85
CA LEU A 75 7.69 1.40 -2.61
C LEU A 75 6.64 0.66 -1.77
N LEU A 76 6.98 0.34 -0.51
CA LEU A 76 6.04 -0.28 0.42
C LEU A 76 4.84 0.64 0.73
N GLY A 77 5.08 1.94 0.94
CA GLY A 77 4.03 2.93 1.13
C GLY A 77 3.03 2.96 -0.02
N TYR A 78 3.54 3.03 -1.25
CA TYR A 78 2.72 2.96 -2.45
C TYR A 78 1.97 1.64 -2.57
N LEU A 79 2.63 0.50 -2.34
CA LEU A 79 1.99 -0.81 -2.43
C LEU A 79 0.85 -0.96 -1.42
N ILE A 80 1.04 -0.52 -0.17
CA ILE A 80 -0.03 -0.50 0.84
C ILE A 80 -1.18 0.40 0.39
N TRP A 81 -0.88 1.62 -0.08
CA TRP A 81 -1.91 2.52 -0.60
C TRP A 81 -2.78 1.84 -1.65
N TRP A 82 -2.13 1.18 -2.61
CA TRP A 82 -2.81 0.49 -3.69
C TRP A 82 -3.70 -0.66 -3.25
N ILE A 83 -3.25 -1.47 -2.31
CA ILE A 83 -4.06 -2.55 -1.75
C ILE A 83 -5.33 -1.97 -1.13
N PHE A 84 -5.20 -0.94 -0.30
CA PHE A 84 -6.35 -0.29 0.33
C PHE A 84 -7.28 0.38 -0.69
N LEU A 85 -6.73 1.01 -1.71
CA LEU A 85 -7.51 1.64 -2.77
C LEU A 85 -8.30 0.61 -3.59
N THR A 86 -7.70 -0.53 -3.95
CA THR A 86 -8.40 -1.61 -4.64
C THR A 86 -9.56 -2.16 -3.81
N ILE A 87 -9.33 -2.42 -2.52
CA ILE A 87 -10.39 -2.90 -1.63
C ILE A 87 -11.49 -1.82 -1.47
N SER A 88 -11.10 -0.55 -1.36
CA SER A 88 -12.02 0.60 -1.31
C SER A 88 -12.90 0.65 -2.57
N CYS A 89 -12.32 0.55 -3.76
CA CYS A 89 -13.06 0.52 -5.02
C CYS A 89 -14.02 -0.67 -5.07
N PHE A 90 -13.58 -1.86 -4.68
CA PHE A 90 -14.44 -3.05 -4.62
C PHE A 90 -15.71 -2.82 -3.78
N PHE A 91 -15.58 -2.20 -2.61
CA PHE A 91 -16.73 -1.88 -1.77
C PHE A 91 -17.67 -0.83 -2.39
N ILE A 92 -17.13 0.18 -3.07
CA ILE A 92 -17.96 1.16 -3.82
C ILE A 92 -18.72 0.48 -4.94
N GLU A 93 -18.06 -0.36 -5.72
CA GLU A 93 -18.69 -1.08 -6.84
C GLU A 93 -19.79 -2.01 -6.35
N ARG A 94 -19.56 -2.66 -5.19
CA ARG A 94 -20.56 -3.51 -4.54
C ARG A 94 -21.77 -2.71 -4.07
N ALA A 95 -21.57 -1.50 -3.55
CA ALA A 95 -22.67 -0.62 -3.16
C ALA A 95 -23.43 -0.06 -4.38
N LEU A 96 -22.73 0.19 -5.49
CA LEU A 96 -23.33 0.75 -6.70
C LEU A 96 -24.06 -0.28 -7.57
N ASN A 97 -23.71 -1.57 -7.47
CA ASN A 97 -24.25 -2.68 -8.27
C ASN A 97 -24.26 -2.46 -9.80
N ARG A 98 -23.48 -1.51 -10.33
CA ARG A 98 -23.52 -1.09 -11.74
C ARG A 98 -22.25 -1.30 -12.55
N THR A 99 -21.08 -1.19 -11.92
CA THR A 99 -19.80 -1.10 -12.65
C THR A 99 -19.17 -2.46 -12.95
N PHE A 100 -19.82 -3.58 -12.60
CA PHE A 100 -19.34 -4.95 -12.87
C PHE A 100 -17.87 -5.19 -12.47
N TYR A 101 -17.42 -4.57 -11.37
CA TYR A 101 -16.04 -4.66 -10.87
C TYR A 101 -14.96 -4.06 -11.79
N ALA A 102 -15.33 -3.26 -12.79
CA ALA A 102 -14.41 -2.66 -13.74
C ALA A 102 -13.35 -1.77 -13.07
N LEU A 103 -13.70 -1.03 -12.00
CA LEU A 103 -12.77 -0.14 -11.30
C LEU A 103 -11.75 -0.94 -10.48
N SER A 104 -12.20 -2.00 -9.82
CA SER A 104 -11.32 -2.90 -9.08
C SER A 104 -10.34 -3.61 -10.01
N LEU A 105 -10.84 -4.12 -11.16
CA LEU A 105 -10.00 -4.75 -12.18
C LEU A 105 -8.98 -3.77 -12.75
N LEU A 106 -9.40 -2.54 -13.05
CA LEU A 106 -8.52 -1.49 -13.53
C LEU A 106 -7.41 -1.17 -12.51
N ASN A 107 -7.73 -1.07 -11.22
CA ASN A 107 -6.74 -0.88 -10.16
C ASN A 107 -5.78 -2.07 -10.01
N ILE A 108 -6.25 -3.30 -10.19
CA ILE A 108 -5.38 -4.50 -10.18
C ILE A 108 -4.41 -4.45 -11.37
N ILE A 109 -4.88 -4.07 -12.57
CA ILE A 109 -4.03 -3.90 -13.74
C ILE A 109 -2.95 -2.85 -13.46
N PHE A 110 -3.31 -1.70 -12.87
CA PHE A 110 -2.34 -0.69 -12.51
C PHE A 110 -1.34 -1.16 -11.44
N LEU A 111 -1.78 -1.92 -10.44
CA LEU A 111 -0.90 -2.53 -9.44
C LEU A 111 0.11 -3.48 -10.10
N VAL A 112 -0.32 -4.30 -11.06
CA VAL A 112 0.55 -5.18 -11.84
C VAL A 112 1.54 -4.35 -12.66
N ILE A 113 1.06 -3.32 -13.38
CA ILE A 113 1.94 -2.46 -14.18
C ILE A 113 2.99 -1.77 -13.31
N ILE A 114 2.62 -1.30 -12.13
CA ILE A 114 3.56 -0.71 -11.15
C ILE A 114 4.58 -1.74 -10.70
N SER A 115 4.14 -2.96 -10.38
CA SER A 115 5.06 -4.03 -9.95
C SER A 115 6.04 -4.46 -11.04
N LEU A 116 5.65 -4.33 -12.32
CA LEU A 116 6.48 -4.66 -13.48
C LEU A 116 7.44 -3.53 -13.87
N ASN A 117 7.08 -2.26 -13.61
CA ASN A 117 7.88 -1.10 -14.01
C ASN A 117 8.88 -0.66 -12.92
N ILE A 118 9.94 -1.44 -12.76
CA ILE A 118 11.06 -1.12 -11.86
C ILE A 118 11.88 0.11 -12.31
N VAL A 119 11.69 0.67 -13.52
CA VAL A 119 12.69 1.58 -14.12
C VAL A 119 12.18 2.98 -14.54
N LEU A 120 10.88 3.24 -14.70
CA LEU A 120 10.41 4.54 -15.24
C LEU A 120 9.66 5.39 -14.20
N ASN A 121 10.40 6.22 -13.46
CA ASN A 121 9.88 7.26 -12.55
C ASN A 121 8.77 8.13 -13.21
N SER A 122 8.88 8.40 -14.51
CA SER A 122 7.89 9.19 -15.27
C SER A 122 6.55 8.47 -15.44
N PHE A 123 6.54 7.13 -15.45
CA PHE A 123 5.33 6.33 -15.63
C PHE A 123 4.49 6.27 -14.35
N TYR A 124 5.13 6.29 -13.19
CA TYR A 124 4.43 6.36 -11.89
C TYR A 124 3.51 7.57 -11.80
N PHE A 125 3.95 8.72 -12.31
CA PHE A 125 3.16 9.94 -12.30
C PHE A 125 1.92 9.84 -13.20
N LEU A 126 2.07 9.28 -14.40
CA LEU A 126 0.97 9.04 -15.34
C LEU A 126 -0.08 8.07 -14.78
N VAL A 127 0.39 7.00 -14.13
CA VAL A 127 -0.48 6.03 -13.46
C VAL A 127 -1.22 6.70 -12.30
N PHE A 128 -0.52 7.49 -11.48
CA PHE A 128 -1.13 8.26 -10.39
C PHE A 128 -2.29 9.14 -10.90
N LEU A 129 -2.01 9.95 -11.93
CA LEU A 129 -2.97 10.84 -12.55
C LEU A 129 -4.18 10.11 -13.15
N GLY A 130 -3.95 8.94 -13.78
CA GLY A 130 -5.03 8.10 -14.30
C GLY A 130 -6.00 7.62 -13.22
N ILE A 131 -5.50 7.26 -12.04
CA ILE A 131 -6.32 6.80 -10.91
C ILE A 131 -7.11 7.94 -10.31
N ASP A 132 -6.52 9.13 -10.24
CA ASP A 132 -7.22 10.29 -9.70
C ASP A 132 -8.41 10.67 -10.58
N ILE A 133 -8.26 10.57 -11.90
CA ILE A 133 -9.38 10.70 -12.84
C ILE A 133 -10.44 9.64 -12.57
N VAL A 134 -10.03 8.38 -12.41
CA VAL A 134 -10.95 7.27 -12.12
C VAL A 134 -11.68 7.53 -10.81
N PHE A 135 -11.00 7.93 -9.75
CA PHE A 135 -11.58 8.18 -8.43
C PHE A 135 -12.55 9.36 -8.45
N LEU A 136 -12.19 10.46 -9.10
CA LEU A 136 -13.10 11.60 -9.32
C LEU A 136 -14.34 11.17 -10.11
N PHE A 137 -14.18 10.29 -11.11
CA PHE A 137 -15.29 9.74 -11.88
C PHE A 137 -16.18 8.82 -11.04
N VAL A 138 -15.60 7.98 -10.16
CA VAL A 138 -16.36 7.17 -9.20
C VAL A 138 -17.18 8.06 -8.27
N PHE A 139 -16.57 9.11 -7.73
CA PHE A 139 -17.27 10.06 -6.87
C PHE A 139 -18.36 10.82 -7.61
N PHE A 140 -18.13 11.17 -8.87
CA PHE A 140 -19.16 11.77 -9.72
C PHE A 140 -20.33 10.81 -9.96
N ILE A 141 -20.06 9.52 -10.19
CA ILE A 141 -21.11 8.50 -10.32
C ILE A 141 -21.88 8.36 -8.99
N LEU A 142 -21.17 8.31 -7.86
CA LEU A 142 -21.77 8.25 -6.53
C LEU A 142 -22.70 9.43 -6.30
N TYR A 143 -22.23 10.65 -6.59
CA TYR A 143 -23.03 11.87 -6.46
C TYR A 143 -24.26 11.88 -7.37
N ARG A 144 -24.13 11.37 -8.60
CA ARG A 144 -25.25 11.34 -9.56
C ARG A 144 -26.32 10.31 -9.21
N ASN A 145 -25.93 9.21 -8.58
CA ASN A 145 -26.87 8.21 -8.13
C ASN A 145 -27.56 8.73 -6.86
N LYS A 146 -28.90 8.67 -6.81
CA LYS A 146 -29.73 9.18 -5.70
C LYS A 146 -29.45 8.43 -4.39
N LEU A 147 -28.32 8.74 -3.75
CA LEU A 147 -27.95 8.27 -2.43
C LEU A 147 -28.88 8.88 -1.38
N THR A 148 -28.92 8.27 -0.19
CA THR A 148 -29.56 8.90 0.95
C THR A 148 -28.82 10.22 1.25
N PRO A 149 -29.53 11.28 1.67
CA PRO A 149 -28.94 12.61 1.87
C PRO A 149 -27.79 12.61 2.89
N ILE A 150 -27.80 11.64 3.82
CA ILE A 150 -26.73 11.46 4.81
C ILE A 150 -25.45 10.96 4.13
N VAL A 151 -25.55 9.96 3.26
CA VAL A 151 -24.38 9.41 2.56
C VAL A 151 -23.87 10.37 1.49
N GLU A 152 -24.77 11.12 0.84
CA GLU A 152 -24.41 12.20 -0.08
C GLU A 152 -23.51 13.23 0.63
N SER A 153 -23.93 13.68 1.81
CA SER A 153 -23.13 14.61 2.62
C SER A 153 -21.77 14.01 3.00
N ASP A 154 -21.73 12.78 3.51
CA ASP A 154 -20.48 12.10 3.86
C ASP A 154 -19.54 11.98 2.65
N ALA A 155 -20.08 11.64 1.47
CA ALA A 155 -19.31 11.53 0.23
C ALA A 155 -18.75 12.88 -0.23
N SER A 156 -19.51 13.97 -0.12
CA SER A 156 -19.01 15.32 -0.43
C SER A 156 -17.85 15.75 0.46
N PHE A 157 -17.91 15.44 1.76
CA PHE A 157 -16.81 15.73 2.69
C PHE A 157 -15.57 14.87 2.39
N VAL A 158 -15.76 13.58 2.08
CA VAL A 158 -14.65 12.70 1.67
C VAL A 158 -13.99 13.24 0.40
N LEU A 159 -14.79 13.60 -0.61
CA LEU A 159 -14.31 14.15 -1.88
C LEU A 159 -13.53 15.45 -1.68
N MET A 160 -14.08 16.41 -0.92
CA MET A 160 -13.41 17.68 -0.62
C MET A 160 -12.06 17.44 0.07
N GLY A 161 -12.02 16.55 1.08
CA GLY A 161 -10.77 16.17 1.73
C GLY A 161 -9.80 15.48 0.78
N ALA A 162 -10.28 14.58 -0.08
CA ALA A 162 -9.47 13.87 -1.08
C ALA A 162 -8.84 14.84 -2.10
N ILE A 163 -9.56 15.88 -2.55
CA ILE A 163 -9.02 16.92 -3.43
C ILE A 163 -7.87 17.66 -2.74
N LEU A 164 -8.02 18.02 -1.46
CA LEU A 164 -6.95 18.68 -0.71
C LEU A 164 -5.75 17.75 -0.51
N PHE A 165 -5.98 16.47 -0.22
CA PHE A 165 -4.92 15.47 -0.15
C PHE A 165 -4.18 15.34 -1.46
N TRP A 166 -4.91 15.38 -2.57
CA TRP A 166 -4.35 15.33 -3.90
C TRP A 166 -3.47 16.54 -4.20
N ILE A 167 -3.94 17.76 -3.89
CA ILE A 167 -3.13 18.98 -3.99
C ILE A 167 -1.87 18.85 -3.13
N GLY A 168 -2.00 18.38 -1.89
CA GLY A 168 -0.87 18.15 -1.00
C GLY A 168 0.13 17.15 -1.58
N PHE A 169 -0.36 16.06 -2.18
CA PHE A 169 0.46 15.03 -2.82
C PHE A 169 1.21 15.58 -4.03
N PHE A 170 0.51 16.33 -4.89
CA PHE A 170 1.08 16.95 -6.09
C PHE A 170 2.24 17.90 -5.74
N VAL A 171 2.06 18.74 -4.72
CA VAL A 171 3.10 19.69 -4.28
C VAL A 171 4.33 18.96 -3.72
N GLU A 172 4.17 17.74 -3.21
CA GLU A 172 5.23 16.98 -2.57
C GLU A 172 6.07 16.14 -3.54
N ILE A 173 5.61 15.96 -4.78
CA ILE A 173 6.36 15.27 -5.83
C ILE A 173 7.76 15.87 -5.93
N THR A 174 8.80 15.03 -5.92
CA THR A 174 10.21 15.45 -5.88
C THR A 174 10.54 16.48 -6.96
N GLY A 175 10.03 16.31 -8.18
CA GLY A 175 10.21 17.26 -9.28
C GLY A 175 9.60 18.65 -8.99
N VAL A 176 8.42 18.71 -8.37
CA VAL A 176 7.78 19.98 -7.95
C VAL A 176 8.54 20.59 -6.78
N ARG A 177 8.97 19.76 -5.81
CA ARG A 177 9.76 20.17 -4.64
C ARG A 177 11.12 20.75 -5.05
N GLN A 178 11.76 20.21 -6.08
CA GLN A 178 13.04 20.70 -6.62
C GLN A 178 12.92 22.11 -7.21
N LEU A 179 11.76 22.51 -7.73
CA LEU A 179 11.54 23.87 -8.24
C LEU A 179 11.56 24.93 -7.14
N CYS A 180 11.46 24.54 -5.86
CA CYS A 180 11.46 25.43 -4.69
C CYS A 180 10.42 26.55 -4.74
N LEU A 181 9.38 26.44 -5.59
CA LEU A 181 8.35 27.46 -5.77
C LEU A 181 7.36 27.51 -4.60
N ILE A 182 7.15 26.39 -3.91
CA ILE A 182 6.13 26.23 -2.88
C ILE A 182 6.83 25.86 -1.57
N ASN A 183 6.48 26.56 -0.50
CA ASN A 183 7.02 26.29 0.83
C ASN A 183 6.67 24.84 1.26
N PRO A 184 7.64 24.05 1.77
CA PRO A 184 7.42 22.65 2.18
C PRO A 184 6.34 22.45 3.25
N ILE A 185 5.89 23.51 3.93
CA ILE A 185 4.77 23.44 4.88
C ILE A 185 3.41 23.23 4.20
N PHE A 186 3.24 23.65 2.95
CA PHE A 186 1.94 23.62 2.26
C PHE A 186 1.36 22.21 2.05
N PRO A 187 2.11 21.20 1.60
CA PRO A 187 1.62 19.82 1.56
C PRO A 187 0.98 19.39 2.88
N SER A 188 1.70 19.57 3.98
CA SER A 188 1.24 19.21 5.32
C SER A 188 -0.02 19.98 5.73
N LEU A 189 -0.12 21.27 5.38
CA LEU A 189 -1.32 22.07 5.62
C LEU A 189 -2.51 21.53 4.82
N PHE A 190 -2.34 21.16 3.55
CA PHE A 190 -3.42 20.57 2.76
C PHE A 190 -3.89 19.24 3.34
N PHE A 191 -2.99 18.37 3.79
CA PHE A 191 -3.37 17.13 4.51
C PHE A 191 -4.09 17.41 5.83
N LEU A 192 -3.64 18.42 6.58
CA LEU A 192 -4.28 18.77 7.84
C LEU A 192 -5.70 19.30 7.60
N VAL A 193 -5.85 20.27 6.71
CA VAL A 193 -7.15 20.88 6.37
C VAL A 193 -8.11 19.85 5.78
N GLY A 194 -7.64 19.00 4.85
CA GLY A 194 -8.47 17.94 4.27
C GLY A 194 -8.95 16.94 5.33
N ALA A 195 -8.09 16.58 6.28
CA ALA A 195 -8.46 15.66 7.36
C ALA A 195 -9.43 16.30 8.34
N LEU A 196 -9.27 17.59 8.65
CA LEU A 196 -10.19 18.36 9.49
C LEU A 196 -11.57 18.49 8.85
N ILE A 197 -11.64 18.73 7.54
CA ILE A 197 -12.91 18.78 6.79
C ILE A 197 -13.64 17.43 6.90
N GLN A 198 -12.93 16.32 6.71
CA GLN A 198 -13.53 14.99 6.85
C GLN A 198 -13.92 14.67 8.29
N HIS A 199 -13.13 15.10 9.27
CA HIS A 199 -13.40 14.89 10.68
C HIS A 199 -14.67 15.62 11.14
N ASN A 200 -14.82 16.88 10.71
CA ASN A 200 -15.87 17.79 11.18
C ASN A 200 -17.20 17.69 10.41
N ASN A 201 -17.42 16.60 9.67
CA ASN A 201 -18.63 16.46 8.85
C ASN A 201 -19.95 16.53 9.65
N ARG A 202 -19.91 16.27 10.98
CA ARG A 202 -21.08 16.39 11.88
C ARG A 202 -21.36 17.81 12.32
N MET A 203 -20.32 18.64 12.46
CA MET A 203 -20.47 19.99 13.00
C MET A 203 -20.88 20.98 11.91
N ILE A 204 -20.50 20.72 10.67
CA ILE A 204 -20.79 21.62 9.56
C ILE A 204 -22.21 21.34 9.05
N LYS A 205 -23.09 22.33 9.18
CA LYS A 205 -24.48 22.23 8.72
C LYS A 205 -24.51 21.79 7.24
N GLN A 206 -25.15 20.66 6.98
CA GLN A 206 -25.26 20.03 5.65
C GLN A 206 -25.80 21.00 4.57
N ALA A 207 -26.65 21.96 4.98
CA ALA A 207 -27.21 22.98 4.10
C ALA A 207 -26.16 23.83 3.35
N LEU A 208 -24.95 23.99 3.89
CA LEU A 208 -23.87 24.73 3.22
C LEU A 208 -23.27 23.97 2.03
N PHE A 209 -23.30 22.64 2.07
CA PHE A 209 -22.65 21.77 1.08
C PHE A 209 -23.63 21.21 0.05
N THR A 210 -24.94 21.27 0.31
CA THR A 210 -25.97 21.01 -0.70
C THR A 210 -26.03 22.08 -1.81
N ASN A 211 -25.35 23.21 -1.63
CA ASN A 211 -25.20 24.19 -2.71
C ASN A 211 -24.29 23.63 -3.79
N SER A 212 -24.90 23.25 -4.91
CA SER A 212 -24.25 22.73 -6.12
C SER A 212 -23.07 23.58 -6.60
N SER A 213 -23.05 24.89 -6.30
CA SER A 213 -21.96 25.81 -6.66
C SER A 213 -20.62 25.47 -6.03
N LEU A 214 -20.57 25.02 -4.78
CA LEU A 214 -19.32 24.66 -4.09
C LEU A 214 -18.71 23.38 -4.67
N ILE A 215 -19.58 22.42 -5.00
CA ILE A 215 -19.21 21.17 -5.68
C ILE A 215 -18.68 21.47 -7.09
N ILE A 216 -19.39 22.31 -7.86
CA ILE A 216 -18.96 22.77 -9.19
C ILE A 216 -17.61 23.47 -9.08
N LEU A 217 -17.40 24.34 -8.07
CA LEU A 217 -16.13 25.01 -7.86
C LEU A 217 -14.99 24.01 -7.60
N THR A 218 -15.21 23.01 -6.74
CA THR A 218 -14.21 21.94 -6.54
C THR A 218 -13.94 21.15 -7.81
N MET A 219 -14.97 20.86 -8.62
CA MET A 219 -14.79 20.18 -9.90
C MET A 219 -13.98 21.04 -10.88
N VAL A 220 -14.22 22.35 -10.92
CA VAL A 220 -13.46 23.28 -11.75
C VAL A 220 -12.01 23.37 -11.30
N ILE A 221 -11.76 23.50 -9.99
CA ILE A 221 -10.40 23.52 -9.42
C ILE A 221 -9.68 22.21 -9.75
N SER A 222 -10.33 21.07 -9.51
CA SER A 222 -9.78 19.76 -9.84
C SER A 222 -9.51 19.61 -11.34
N TYR A 223 -10.36 20.14 -12.20
CA TYR A 223 -10.18 20.13 -13.66
C TYR A 223 -8.98 21.00 -14.09
N ILE A 224 -8.82 22.18 -13.52
CA ILE A 224 -7.68 23.07 -13.79
C ILE A 224 -6.39 22.39 -13.37
N LEU A 225 -6.37 21.81 -12.17
CA LEU A 225 -5.20 21.08 -11.67
C LEU A 225 -4.87 19.87 -12.55
N LEU A 226 -5.88 19.11 -12.97
CA LEU A 226 -5.72 18.02 -13.91
C LEU A 226 -5.10 18.52 -15.23
N ARG A 227 -5.58 19.63 -15.79
CA ARG A 227 -5.01 20.25 -16.99
C ARG A 227 -3.54 20.64 -16.81
N VAL A 228 -3.18 21.25 -15.68
CA VAL A 228 -1.80 21.64 -15.38
C VAL A 228 -0.90 20.40 -15.29
N SER A 229 -1.35 19.36 -14.59
CA SER A 229 -0.62 18.11 -14.49
C SER A 229 -0.49 17.40 -15.86
N LEU A 230 -1.54 17.37 -16.67
CA LEU A 230 -1.53 16.80 -18.02
C LEU A 230 -0.57 17.57 -18.94
N TYR A 231 -0.55 18.90 -18.84
CA TYR A 231 0.40 19.73 -19.60
C TYR A 231 1.85 19.38 -19.24
N TYR A 232 2.13 19.20 -17.94
CA TYR A 232 3.45 18.76 -17.48
C TYR A 232 3.83 17.37 -18.00
N VAL A 233 2.89 16.41 -18.00
CA VAL A 233 3.09 15.09 -18.61
C VAL A 233 3.42 15.19 -20.10
N ILE A 234 2.64 15.96 -20.86
CA ILE A 234 2.83 16.12 -22.30
C ILE A 234 4.21 16.74 -22.57
N LEU A 235 4.60 17.74 -21.78
CA LEU A 235 5.90 18.40 -21.91
C LEU A 235 7.06 17.43 -21.60
N LEU A 236 6.93 16.61 -20.55
CA LEU A 236 7.87 15.52 -20.26
C LEU A 236 7.94 14.50 -21.39
N PHE A 237 6.80 14.09 -21.95
CA PHE A 237 6.74 13.15 -23.06
C PHE A 237 7.45 13.69 -24.30
N ILE A 238 7.19 14.95 -24.67
CA ILE A 238 7.87 15.64 -25.78
C ILE A 238 9.38 15.72 -25.52
N ALA A 239 9.80 16.10 -24.32
CA ALA A 239 11.22 16.18 -23.96
C ALA A 239 11.91 14.81 -24.06
N THR A 240 11.26 13.75 -23.59
CA THR A 240 11.79 12.38 -23.64
C THR A 240 11.88 11.89 -25.09
N PHE A 241 10.87 12.19 -25.91
CA PHE A 241 10.86 11.86 -27.33
C PHE A 241 11.96 12.60 -28.09
N LEU A 242 12.15 13.90 -27.85
CA LEU A 242 13.23 14.69 -28.43
C LEU A 242 14.61 14.16 -28.01
N TYR A 243 14.78 13.81 -26.74
CA TYR A 243 16.00 13.19 -26.25
C TYR A 243 16.30 11.87 -26.97
N ALA A 244 15.29 11.02 -27.17
CA ALA A 244 15.45 9.77 -27.93
C ALA A 244 15.85 10.03 -29.39
N LEU A 245 15.25 11.04 -30.06
CA LEU A 245 15.66 11.44 -31.40
C LEU A 245 17.11 11.94 -31.45
N ILE A 246 17.54 12.72 -30.46
CA ILE A 246 18.93 13.18 -30.35
C ILE A 246 19.87 11.98 -30.18
N MET A 247 19.52 11.02 -29.32
CA MET A 247 20.32 9.80 -29.12
C MET A 247 20.41 8.96 -30.39
N ILE A 248 19.30 8.77 -31.11
CA ILE A 248 19.28 8.08 -32.40
C ILE A 248 20.15 8.83 -33.42
N PHE A 249 20.06 10.16 -33.47
CA PHE A 249 20.89 10.98 -34.33
C PHE A 249 22.39 10.84 -33.99
N CYS A 250 22.76 10.94 -32.71
CA CYS A 250 24.14 10.73 -32.25
C CYS A 250 24.67 9.35 -32.63
N VAL A 251 23.91 8.29 -32.36
CA VAL A 251 24.29 6.91 -32.73
C VAL A 251 24.39 6.77 -34.26
N SER A 252 23.45 7.33 -35.02
CA SER A 252 23.50 7.29 -36.49
C SER A 252 24.70 8.03 -37.05
N ARG A 253 25.12 9.13 -36.40
CA ARG A 253 26.29 9.92 -36.78
C ARG A 253 27.57 9.16 -36.48
N GLU A 254 27.68 8.53 -35.31
CA GLU A 254 28.81 7.66 -34.97
C GLU A 254 28.91 6.49 -35.96
N ILE A 255 27.80 5.81 -36.27
CA ILE A 255 27.76 4.75 -37.29
C ILE A 255 28.20 5.29 -38.66
N SER A 256 27.74 6.49 -39.05
CA SER A 256 28.14 7.12 -40.30
C SER A 256 29.62 7.50 -40.33
N LEU A 257 30.18 7.96 -39.21
CA LEU A 257 31.61 8.30 -39.08
C LEU A 257 32.47 7.04 -39.20
N ILE A 258 32.12 5.97 -38.47
CA ILE A 258 32.76 4.65 -38.57
C ILE A 258 32.70 4.12 -40.02
N ARG A 259 31.57 4.35 -40.72
CA ARG A 259 31.42 3.96 -42.13
C ARG A 259 32.29 4.80 -43.07
N SER A 260 32.44 6.09 -42.78
CA SER A 260 33.21 7.03 -43.63
C SER A 260 34.73 6.93 -43.47
N GLU A 261 35.21 6.51 -42.30
CA GLU A 261 36.65 6.29 -42.05
C GLU A 261 37.19 5.00 -42.72
N GLY A 262 36.33 4.24 -43.42
CA GLY A 262 36.76 3.35 -44.50
C GLY A 262 37.81 2.31 -44.12
N LEU A 263 37.70 1.68 -42.95
CA LEU A 263 38.75 0.78 -42.47
C LEU A 263 38.35 -0.67 -42.25
N ILE A 264 37.13 -1.06 -42.60
CA ILE A 264 36.78 -2.48 -42.66
C ILE A 264 35.83 -2.68 -43.83
N ASP A 265 36.34 -3.32 -44.89
CA ASP A 265 35.53 -3.90 -45.95
C ASP A 265 34.74 -5.07 -45.32
N ILE A 266 33.55 -4.76 -44.79
CA ILE A 266 32.70 -5.72 -44.08
C ILE A 266 32.25 -6.83 -45.04
N ASP A 267 32.19 -6.55 -46.34
CA ASP A 267 31.88 -7.53 -47.37
C ASP A 267 33.05 -8.54 -47.54
N GLU A 268 34.31 -8.11 -47.40
CA GLU A 268 35.48 -9.01 -47.40
C GLU A 268 35.56 -9.90 -46.13
N LEU A 269 34.99 -9.46 -45.00
CA LEU A 269 34.89 -10.27 -43.77
C LEU A 269 33.69 -11.23 -43.77
N LEU A 270 32.58 -10.88 -44.43
CA LEU A 270 31.40 -11.74 -44.56
C LEU A 270 31.60 -12.85 -45.60
N GLU A 271 32.37 -12.62 -46.66
CA GLU A 271 32.73 -13.67 -47.63
C GLU A 271 33.77 -14.67 -47.08
N ARG A 272 34.50 -14.33 -46.01
CA ARG A 272 35.53 -15.21 -45.43
C ARG A 272 35.08 -15.98 -44.18
N SER A 273 33.86 -15.75 -43.68
CA SER A 273 33.35 -16.45 -42.50
C SER A 273 32.69 -17.77 -42.89
N ASP A 274 33.49 -18.84 -42.88
CA ASP A 274 33.00 -20.22 -42.78
C ASP A 274 32.02 -20.34 -41.58
N PRO A 275 30.91 -21.09 -41.70
CA PRO A 275 29.81 -21.12 -40.72
C PRO A 275 30.12 -21.83 -39.38
N THR A 276 31.38 -21.88 -38.93
CA THR A 276 31.77 -22.63 -37.72
C THR A 276 32.69 -21.90 -36.73
N PHE A 277 32.87 -20.58 -36.83
CA PHE A 277 33.85 -19.87 -35.98
C PHE A 277 33.29 -19.12 -34.76
N ASP A 278 33.23 -19.85 -33.65
CA ASP A 278 33.46 -19.49 -32.24
C ASP A 278 33.41 -18.00 -31.81
N PHE A 279 32.23 -17.59 -31.34
CA PHE A 279 31.94 -16.33 -30.64
C PHE A 279 32.71 -16.16 -29.30
N LEU A 280 33.39 -17.21 -28.81
CA LEU A 280 34.14 -17.21 -27.53
C LEU A 280 35.51 -16.52 -27.60
N LYS A 281 36.01 -16.16 -28.78
CA LYS A 281 37.36 -15.55 -28.92
C LYS A 281 37.34 -14.01 -28.90
N MET A 282 36.18 -13.38 -28.98
CA MET A 282 36.06 -11.93 -29.19
C MET A 282 35.91 -11.09 -27.91
N MET A 283 35.59 -11.69 -26.77
CA MET A 283 35.54 -11.01 -25.46
C MET A 283 36.94 -10.72 -24.85
N GLY A 284 38.01 -10.86 -25.63
CA GLY A 284 39.41 -10.85 -25.18
C GLY A 284 40.25 -9.64 -25.58
N ARG A 285 39.68 -8.45 -25.81
CA ARG A 285 40.47 -7.23 -26.09
C ARG A 285 40.00 -6.01 -25.31
N ILE A 286 40.29 -6.00 -24.01
CA ILE A 286 40.45 -4.76 -23.24
C ILE A 286 41.92 -4.35 -23.35
N LYS A 287 42.13 -3.10 -23.77
CA LYS A 287 43.41 -2.45 -24.07
C LYS A 287 44.26 -2.34 -22.79
N LYS A 288 45.46 -2.95 -22.81
CA LYS A 288 46.49 -2.80 -21.78
C LYS A 288 47.14 -1.41 -21.91
N GLU A 289 47.02 -0.59 -20.88
CA GLU A 289 48.07 0.38 -20.54
C GLU A 289 49.27 -0.38 -19.96
N GLN A 290 50.46 0.14 -20.24
CA GLN A 290 51.75 -0.53 -20.06
C GLN A 290 52.05 -0.79 -18.57
N LEU A 291 51.72 -1.99 -18.11
CA LEU A 291 52.27 -2.58 -16.89
C LEU A 291 53.35 -3.59 -17.30
N SER A 292 54.51 -3.51 -16.65
CA SER A 292 55.70 -4.32 -16.97
C SER A 292 55.42 -5.81 -16.77
N ASP A 293 55.92 -6.65 -17.68
CA ASP A 293 55.59 -8.08 -17.77
C ASP A 293 56.12 -8.93 -16.59
N GLU A 294 56.95 -8.37 -15.70
CA GLU A 294 57.45 -9.06 -14.51
C GLU A 294 56.41 -9.10 -13.36
N GLU A 295 55.44 -8.19 -13.32
CA GLU A 295 54.37 -8.19 -12.28
C GLU A 295 53.13 -9.01 -12.69
N ILE A 296 52.99 -9.40 -13.97
CA ILE A 296 51.77 -10.05 -14.51
C ILE A 296 51.88 -11.59 -14.55
N THR A 297 53.05 -12.17 -14.29
CA THR A 297 53.20 -13.64 -14.23
C THR A 297 52.68 -14.26 -12.92
N LEU A 298 52.43 -13.46 -11.88
CA LEU A 298 51.89 -13.93 -10.59
C LEU A 298 50.35 -14.01 -10.52
N TYR A 299 49.61 -13.30 -11.39
CA TYR A 299 48.14 -13.20 -11.25
C TYR A 299 47.31 -14.11 -12.18
N LYS A 300 47.96 -15.00 -12.95
CA LYS A 300 47.28 -16.06 -13.72
C LYS A 300 47.41 -17.45 -13.09
N GLU A 301 47.80 -17.53 -11.81
CA GLU A 301 47.64 -18.77 -11.07
C GLU A 301 46.14 -19.08 -10.91
N LYS A 302 45.79 -20.30 -11.30
CA LYS A 302 44.42 -20.80 -11.28
C LYS A 302 43.87 -20.64 -9.85
N ARG A 303 42.72 -19.97 -9.70
CA ARG A 303 41.97 -19.91 -8.44
C ARG A 303 41.55 -21.33 -8.04
N ILE A 304 42.40 -21.98 -7.25
CA ILE A 304 42.21 -23.34 -6.72
C ILE A 304 41.86 -23.19 -5.25
N CYS A 305 40.76 -23.81 -4.83
CA CYS A 305 40.38 -23.83 -3.42
C CYS A 305 41.45 -24.56 -2.60
N LEU A 306 41.93 -23.92 -1.52
CA LEU A 306 42.99 -24.48 -0.67
C LEU A 306 42.60 -25.86 -0.09
N VAL A 307 41.32 -26.01 0.29
CA VAL A 307 40.78 -27.18 0.98
C VAL A 307 40.49 -28.34 0.02
N CYS A 308 39.62 -28.11 -0.97
CA CYS A 308 39.20 -29.20 -1.86
C CYS A 308 40.08 -29.36 -3.10
N LYS A 309 41.08 -28.48 -3.30
CA LYS A 309 41.96 -28.43 -4.49
C LYS A 309 41.21 -28.35 -5.83
N GLY A 310 39.91 -28.04 -5.80
CA GLY A 310 39.07 -27.88 -6.97
C GLY A 310 39.17 -26.47 -7.57
N LYS A 311 38.92 -26.37 -8.88
CA LYS A 311 38.83 -25.10 -9.59
C LYS A 311 37.58 -24.35 -9.11
N SER A 312 37.74 -23.16 -8.53
CA SER A 312 36.60 -22.40 -8.04
C SER A 312 35.96 -21.60 -9.18
N SER A 313 34.79 -22.04 -9.66
CA SER A 313 33.89 -21.24 -10.50
C SER A 313 32.81 -20.59 -9.64
N GLY A 314 32.49 -19.31 -9.90
CA GLY A 314 31.48 -18.56 -9.14
C GLY A 314 32.05 -17.75 -7.97
N PHE A 315 31.26 -17.59 -6.89
CA PHE A 315 31.65 -16.83 -5.71
C PHE A 315 32.79 -17.53 -4.95
N VAL A 316 33.85 -16.78 -4.67
CA VAL A 316 35.05 -17.25 -4.00
C VAL A 316 35.28 -16.41 -2.76
N TYR A 317 35.64 -17.04 -1.66
CA TYR A 317 35.99 -16.37 -0.42
C TYR A 317 37.52 -16.27 -0.32
N ILE A 318 38.03 -15.06 -0.08
CA ILE A 318 39.47 -14.77 0.03
C ILE A 318 39.75 -14.29 1.46
N CYS A 319 40.69 -14.93 2.14
CA CYS A 319 41.10 -14.50 3.48
C CYS A 319 41.77 -13.12 3.42
N SER A 320 41.30 -12.17 4.22
CA SER A 320 41.83 -10.79 4.27
C SER A 320 43.26 -10.66 4.80
N HIS A 321 43.84 -11.73 5.35
CA HIS A 321 45.17 -11.70 5.99
C HIS A 321 46.27 -12.33 5.14
N CYS A 322 45.96 -13.37 4.36
CA CYS A 322 46.96 -14.16 3.65
C CYS A 322 46.55 -14.55 2.22
N ASP A 323 45.47 -13.96 1.72
CA ASP A 323 44.92 -14.20 0.37
C ASP A 323 44.59 -15.66 0.03
N ALA A 324 44.45 -16.52 1.04
CA ALA A 324 44.05 -17.91 0.86
C ALA A 324 42.65 -17.99 0.25
N ILE A 325 42.51 -18.81 -0.79
CA ILE A 325 41.29 -18.90 -1.60
C ILE A 325 40.47 -20.12 -1.19
N TYR A 326 39.19 -19.90 -0.87
CA TYR A 326 38.23 -20.94 -0.53
C TYR A 326 37.01 -20.88 -1.45
N CYS A 327 36.55 -22.03 -1.95
CA CYS A 327 35.24 -22.09 -2.60
C CYS A 327 34.12 -21.91 -1.56
N GLN A 328 32.94 -21.46 -2.00
CA GLN A 328 31.81 -21.17 -1.11
C GLN A 328 31.48 -22.29 -0.11
N LYS A 329 31.52 -23.56 -0.56
CA LYS A 329 31.25 -24.73 0.29
C LYS A 329 32.32 -24.91 1.38
N CYS A 330 33.60 -24.78 1.02
CA CYS A 330 34.71 -24.92 1.97
C CYS A 330 34.77 -23.75 2.95
N ALA A 331 34.54 -22.52 2.49
CA ALA A 331 34.50 -21.34 3.36
C ALA A 331 33.40 -21.47 4.42
N HIS A 332 32.18 -21.86 4.02
CA HIS A 332 31.08 -22.06 4.95
C HIS A 332 31.35 -23.19 5.97
N TYR A 333 31.99 -24.27 5.53
CA TYR A 333 32.38 -25.36 6.42
C TYR A 333 33.40 -24.92 7.48
N ILE A 334 34.44 -24.20 7.07
CA ILE A 334 35.48 -23.72 8.01
C ILE A 334 34.91 -22.72 9.00
N VAL A 335 34.09 -21.76 8.53
CA VAL A 335 33.42 -20.78 9.41
C VAL A 335 32.55 -21.47 10.48
N LYS A 336 31.90 -22.59 10.12
CA LYS A 336 31.05 -23.34 11.05
C LYS A 336 31.82 -24.19 12.05
N MET A 337 32.96 -24.77 11.64
CA MET A 337 33.75 -25.68 12.48
C MET A 337 34.65 -24.89 13.44
N ASP A 338 35.56 -24.11 12.89
CA ASP A 338 36.67 -23.51 13.65
C ASP A 338 36.71 -21.98 13.53
N ASN A 339 36.04 -21.40 12.54
CA ASN A 339 36.11 -19.98 12.17
C ASN A 339 37.55 -19.42 12.03
N ILE A 340 38.50 -20.27 11.68
CA ILE A 340 39.92 -19.92 11.57
C ILE A 340 40.42 -20.26 10.17
N CYS A 341 41.17 -19.35 9.56
CA CYS A 341 41.82 -19.55 8.27
C CYS A 341 42.91 -20.63 8.41
N TRP A 342 42.74 -21.77 7.74
CA TRP A 342 43.72 -22.87 7.82
C TRP A 342 45.10 -22.54 7.24
N ALA A 343 45.29 -21.39 6.59
CA ALA A 343 46.60 -20.95 6.08
C ALA A 343 47.34 -20.00 7.02
N CYS A 344 46.64 -19.10 7.72
CA CYS A 344 47.28 -18.07 8.57
C CYS A 344 46.74 -17.98 10.00
N GLU A 345 45.83 -18.89 10.37
CA GLU A 345 45.24 -19.02 11.71
C GLU A 345 44.44 -17.80 12.23
N ASN A 346 44.18 -16.80 11.37
CA ASN A 346 43.32 -15.66 11.72
C ASN A 346 41.84 -15.99 11.51
N SER A 347 40.94 -15.30 12.24
CA SER A 347 39.50 -15.51 12.12
C SER A 347 39.00 -15.17 10.70
N LEU A 348 38.22 -16.05 10.08
CA LEU A 348 37.63 -15.78 8.76
C LEU A 348 36.48 -14.77 8.88
N ASP A 349 35.57 -14.99 9.83
CA ASP A 349 34.50 -14.06 10.11
C ASP A 349 34.75 -13.35 11.45
N PRO A 350 35.19 -12.08 11.44
CA PRO A 350 35.45 -11.32 12.67
C PRO A 350 34.17 -11.01 13.46
N SER A 351 32.97 -11.17 12.86
CA SER A 351 31.70 -10.98 13.56
C SER A 351 31.35 -12.17 14.46
N LEU A 352 31.88 -13.36 14.17
CA LEU A 352 31.71 -14.58 14.95
C LEU A 352 32.86 -14.72 15.96
N ARG A 353 32.81 -13.94 17.05
CA ARG A 353 33.77 -14.08 18.15
C ARG A 353 33.62 -15.46 18.80
N ILE A 354 34.63 -16.32 18.62
CA ILE A 354 34.75 -17.58 19.35
C ILE A 354 34.87 -17.21 20.84
N LYS A 355 33.91 -17.67 21.66
CA LYS A 355 34.03 -17.55 23.11
C LYS A 355 35.20 -18.41 23.55
N GLU A 356 36.34 -17.78 23.87
CA GLU A 356 37.51 -18.47 24.42
C GLU A 356 37.08 -19.24 25.68
N GLY A 357 37.02 -20.56 25.53
CA GLY A 357 36.62 -21.48 26.59
C GLY A 357 37.74 -21.60 27.62
N LYS A 358 37.47 -21.12 28.83
CA LYS A 358 38.19 -21.53 30.03
C LYS A 358 38.20 -23.06 30.12
N GLU A 359 39.40 -23.64 30.17
CA GLU A 359 39.61 -25.02 30.60
C GLU A 359 38.90 -25.24 31.94
N LYS A 360 37.93 -26.17 31.96
CA LYS A 360 37.51 -26.82 33.19
C LYS A 360 37.44 -28.33 33.00
N LYS A 361 38.43 -28.96 33.61
CA LYS A 361 38.51 -30.36 33.97
C LYS A 361 37.25 -30.85 34.68
N GLU A 362 36.84 -32.03 34.26
CA GLU A 362 36.45 -33.20 35.06
C GLU A 362 35.25 -33.15 36.02
N SER A 363 34.34 -34.07 35.70
CA SER A 363 33.56 -34.92 36.61
C SER A 363 32.36 -34.31 37.33
N LYS A 364 31.17 -34.80 36.95
CA LYS A 364 30.30 -35.55 37.85
C LYS A 364 29.18 -36.23 37.08
N ALA A 365 29.34 -37.53 36.93
CA ALA A 365 28.25 -38.48 36.89
C ALA A 365 27.48 -38.42 38.23
N SER A 366 26.24 -38.93 38.22
CA SER A 366 25.23 -38.91 39.30
C SER A 366 24.37 -37.64 39.35
N LYS A 367 23.21 -37.71 38.69
CA LYS A 367 21.88 -37.18 39.07
C LYS A 367 21.04 -36.99 37.80
N ILE A 368 20.69 -38.12 37.18
CA ILE A 368 19.58 -38.24 36.25
C ILE A 368 18.76 -39.42 36.76
N GLU A 369 17.89 -39.16 37.72
CA GLU A 369 16.82 -40.09 38.11
C GLU A 369 15.59 -39.38 38.72
N ASP A 370 15.64 -38.07 38.99
CA ASP A 370 14.49 -37.33 39.56
C ASP A 370 13.83 -36.29 38.62
N ALA A 371 14.01 -36.37 37.30
CA ALA A 371 13.45 -35.40 36.34
C ALA A 371 12.48 -36.00 35.30
N ILE A 372 11.90 -37.18 35.56
CA ILE A 372 10.93 -37.84 34.66
C ILE A 372 9.49 -37.86 35.24
N CYS A 373 9.22 -37.14 36.34
CA CYS A 373 7.88 -37.08 36.96
C CYS A 373 7.24 -35.68 37.02
N GLN A 374 7.45 -34.81 36.03
CA GLN A 374 6.74 -33.51 35.95
C GLN A 374 6.10 -33.18 34.57
N GLU A 375 5.93 -34.18 33.68
CA GLU A 375 5.18 -33.99 32.41
C GLU A 375 3.83 -34.76 32.38
N ALA A 376 3.26 -35.08 33.55
CA ALA A 376 1.97 -35.77 33.65
C ALA A 376 0.83 -34.94 34.29
N GLU A 377 1.04 -33.66 34.61
CA GLU A 377 0.02 -32.79 35.24
C GLU A 377 -0.43 -31.58 34.39
N GLU A 378 0.02 -31.46 33.13
CA GLU A 378 -0.45 -30.38 32.22
C GLU A 378 -1.56 -30.81 31.24
N SER A 379 -2.12 -32.02 31.38
CA SER A 379 -3.23 -32.50 30.54
C SER A 379 -4.63 -32.30 31.13
N GLU A 380 -4.76 -31.76 32.35
CA GLU A 380 -6.06 -31.50 33.00
C GLU A 380 -6.58 -30.04 32.93
N ILE A 381 -5.86 -29.13 32.26
CA ILE A 381 -6.35 -27.76 32.00
C ILE A 381 -6.99 -27.69 30.60
N LYS A 382 -7.98 -28.56 30.37
CA LYS A 382 -8.92 -28.43 29.23
C LYS A 382 -10.39 -28.66 29.61
N ILE A 383 -10.69 -28.66 30.91
CA ILE A 383 -12.07 -28.74 31.44
C ILE A 383 -12.56 -27.39 32.01
N ILE A 384 -11.67 -26.40 32.20
CA ILE A 384 -12.04 -25.04 32.66
C ILE A 384 -12.30 -24.07 31.48
N SER A 385 -13.11 -24.47 30.49
CA SER A 385 -13.68 -23.47 29.56
C SER A 385 -15.15 -23.68 29.18
N LEU A 386 -15.83 -24.69 29.72
CA LEU A 386 -17.26 -24.88 29.50
C LEU A 386 -18.16 -24.11 30.49
N ASN A 387 -17.64 -23.68 31.65
CA ASN A 387 -18.41 -22.85 32.59
C ASN A 387 -18.43 -21.36 32.21
N ASN A 388 -17.40 -20.86 31.53
CA ASN A 388 -17.39 -19.47 31.02
C ASN A 388 -18.26 -19.30 29.76
N LEU A 389 -18.58 -20.39 29.05
CA LEU A 389 -19.54 -20.41 27.96
C LEU A 389 -21.00 -20.36 28.45
N LYS A 390 -21.31 -20.88 29.65
CA LYS A 390 -22.66 -20.75 30.22
C LYS A 390 -22.99 -19.30 30.58
N HIS A 391 -22.03 -18.55 31.14
CA HIS A 391 -22.28 -17.13 31.46
C HIS A 391 -22.50 -16.28 30.19
N PHE A 392 -21.76 -16.55 29.11
CA PHE A 392 -21.90 -15.83 27.84
C PHE A 392 -23.20 -16.14 27.08
N VAL A 393 -23.75 -17.35 27.27
CA VAL A 393 -25.06 -17.73 26.70
C VAL A 393 -26.20 -17.19 27.58
N VAL A 394 -26.04 -17.12 28.90
CA VAL A 394 -27.05 -16.54 29.80
C VAL A 394 -27.23 -15.04 29.54
N ASP A 395 -26.15 -14.28 29.36
CA ASP A 395 -26.26 -12.83 29.09
C ASP A 395 -26.87 -12.52 27.72
N LYS A 396 -26.54 -13.30 26.68
CA LYS A 396 -27.20 -13.16 25.36
C LYS A 396 -28.66 -13.61 25.36
N VAL A 397 -29.04 -14.57 26.21
CA VAL A 397 -30.45 -14.99 26.37
C VAL A 397 -31.23 -13.97 27.19
N GLN A 398 -30.60 -13.28 28.15
CA GLN A 398 -31.18 -12.16 28.89
C GLN A 398 -31.42 -10.94 27.97
N ASP A 399 -30.46 -10.62 27.09
CA ASP A 399 -30.61 -9.57 26.08
C ASP A 399 -31.58 -9.94 24.96
N LEU A 400 -31.69 -11.22 24.59
CA LEU A 400 -32.78 -11.68 23.72
C LEU A 400 -34.13 -11.59 24.43
N LYS A 401 -34.24 -11.90 25.74
CA LYS A 401 -35.49 -11.73 26.51
C LYS A 401 -35.88 -10.26 26.68
N ASN A 402 -34.90 -9.36 26.82
CA ASN A 402 -35.17 -7.91 26.87
C ASN A 402 -35.47 -7.33 25.48
N ASN A 403 -35.01 -7.97 24.40
CA ASN A 403 -35.41 -7.69 23.01
C ASN A 403 -36.59 -8.54 22.52
N ILE A 404 -37.16 -9.43 23.36
CA ILE A 404 -38.50 -9.98 23.16
C ILE A 404 -39.47 -8.83 23.41
N ARG A 405 -39.62 -8.07 22.33
CA ARG A 405 -40.88 -7.52 21.84
C ARG A 405 -41.74 -6.94 22.95
N LYS A 406 -41.49 -5.66 23.25
CA LYS A 406 -42.60 -4.74 23.55
C LYS A 406 -43.46 -4.61 22.28
N THR A 407 -44.15 -5.69 21.89
CA THR A 407 -45.36 -5.60 21.08
C THR A 407 -46.38 -4.79 21.88
N PHE A 408 -47.36 -4.22 21.21
CA PHE A 408 -48.46 -3.56 21.89
C PHE A 408 -49.03 -4.43 23.02
N PRO A 409 -49.33 -3.85 24.20
CA PRO A 409 -50.21 -4.50 25.16
C PRO A 409 -51.48 -4.93 24.43
N LYS A 410 -51.94 -6.18 24.63
CA LYS A 410 -53.12 -6.71 23.93
C LYS A 410 -54.35 -5.81 24.06
N GLU A 411 -54.46 -5.11 25.18
CA GLU A 411 -55.50 -4.12 25.49
C GLU A 411 -55.54 -2.95 24.48
N ARG A 412 -54.38 -2.53 23.94
CA ARG A 412 -54.27 -1.42 23.00
C ARG A 412 -54.31 -1.83 21.53
N GLU A 413 -54.33 -3.12 21.22
CA GLU A 413 -54.36 -3.58 19.82
C GLU A 413 -55.66 -3.18 19.11
N GLN A 414 -56.80 -3.20 19.81
CA GLN A 414 -58.08 -2.78 19.24
C GLN A 414 -58.14 -1.27 19.02
N GLU A 415 -57.59 -0.49 19.95
CA GLU A 415 -57.47 0.96 19.80
C GLU A 415 -56.60 1.32 18.59
N PHE A 416 -55.43 0.67 18.46
CA PHE A 416 -54.52 0.86 17.33
C PHE A 416 -55.19 0.49 16.01
N LYS A 417 -55.94 -0.62 15.97
CA LYS A 417 -56.67 -1.02 14.75
C LYS A 417 -57.75 0.01 14.37
N LYS A 418 -58.48 0.53 15.36
CA LYS A 418 -59.50 1.55 15.15
C LYS A 418 -58.90 2.85 14.63
N ASP A 419 -57.78 3.28 15.22
CA ASP A 419 -57.07 4.52 14.86
C ASP A 419 -56.45 4.46 13.46
N VAL A 420 -55.85 3.32 13.10
CA VAL A 420 -55.33 3.08 11.74
C VAL A 420 -56.45 3.22 10.71
N ARG A 421 -57.63 2.65 10.99
CA ARG A 421 -58.83 2.79 10.13
C ARG A 421 -59.47 4.18 10.19
N GLY A 422 -59.31 4.90 11.30
CA GLY A 422 -59.84 6.24 11.56
C GLY A 422 -59.14 7.38 10.81
N TYR A 423 -58.30 7.07 9.82
CA TYR A 423 -57.58 8.03 8.97
C TYR A 423 -56.60 8.98 9.68
N LEU A 424 -56.18 8.70 10.92
CA LEU A 424 -55.08 9.44 11.57
C LEU A 424 -53.81 9.40 10.71
N LYS A 425 -53.08 10.52 10.63
CA LYS A 425 -51.83 10.58 9.84
C LYS A 425 -50.77 9.67 10.48
N GLU A 426 -49.77 9.29 9.68
CA GLU A 426 -48.67 8.43 10.15
C GLU A 426 -47.97 9.06 11.37
N ASP A 427 -47.67 10.35 11.33
CA ASP A 427 -47.01 11.06 12.43
C ASP A 427 -47.85 11.05 13.72
N ASP A 428 -49.17 11.26 13.62
CA ASP A 428 -50.08 11.22 14.76
C ASP A 428 -50.13 9.84 15.41
N LEU A 429 -50.08 8.77 14.59
CA LEU A 429 -50.03 7.39 15.06
C LEU A 429 -48.69 7.07 15.74
N LEU A 430 -47.58 7.57 15.18
CA LEU A 430 -46.24 7.41 15.78
C LEU A 430 -46.16 8.08 17.14
N GLU A 431 -46.70 9.30 17.27
CA GLU A 431 -46.72 10.07 18.51
C GLU A 431 -47.65 9.44 19.55
N LYS A 432 -48.93 9.17 19.19
CA LYS A 432 -49.94 8.61 20.11
C LYS A 432 -49.49 7.31 20.76
N TYR A 433 -48.76 6.47 20.02
CA TYR A 433 -48.30 5.18 20.49
C TYR A 433 -46.82 5.13 20.88
N ASN A 434 -46.13 6.27 20.84
CA ASN A 434 -44.70 6.41 21.13
C ASN A 434 -43.85 5.36 20.41
N LEU A 435 -44.07 5.24 19.09
CA LEU A 435 -43.41 4.26 18.24
C LEU A 435 -42.35 4.93 17.37
N SER A 436 -41.23 4.24 17.18
CA SER A 436 -40.35 4.55 16.06
C SER A 436 -40.97 4.05 14.76
N GLN A 437 -40.66 4.70 13.64
CA GLN A 437 -41.20 4.37 12.33
C GLN A 437 -41.02 2.89 11.95
N LYS A 438 -39.85 2.32 12.26
CA LYS A 438 -39.54 0.90 12.05
C LYS A 438 -40.44 -0.04 12.89
N LYS A 439 -40.79 0.34 14.13
CA LYS A 439 -41.69 -0.44 14.98
C LYS A 439 -43.13 -0.35 14.48
N PHE A 440 -43.55 0.82 14.03
CA PHE A 440 -44.88 1.04 13.44
C PHE A 440 -45.15 0.12 12.23
N TYR A 441 -44.22 0.07 11.27
CA TYR A 441 -44.40 -0.80 10.10
C TYR A 441 -44.39 -2.30 10.44
N ARG A 442 -43.67 -2.72 11.48
CA ARG A 442 -43.73 -4.10 11.99
C ARG A 442 -45.08 -4.41 12.62
N GLU A 443 -45.67 -3.47 13.35
CA GLU A 443 -47.00 -3.64 13.96
C GLU A 443 -48.11 -3.63 12.90
N LEU A 444 -47.99 -2.83 11.84
CA LEU A 444 -48.87 -2.93 10.67
C LEU A 444 -48.79 -4.31 10.02
N GLU A 445 -47.58 -4.82 9.80
CA GLU A 445 -47.37 -6.15 9.23
C GLU A 445 -47.97 -7.25 10.13
N ARG A 446 -47.78 -7.14 11.45
CA ARG A 446 -48.33 -8.09 12.42
C ARG A 446 -49.85 -8.08 12.50
N LEU A 447 -50.47 -6.90 12.51
CA LEU A 447 -51.91 -6.75 12.79
C LEU A 447 -52.78 -6.76 11.53
N PHE A 448 -52.24 -6.34 10.39
CA PHE A 448 -52.96 -6.19 9.12
C PHE A 448 -52.33 -6.97 7.96
N ASN A 449 -51.22 -7.68 8.17
CA ASN A 449 -50.50 -8.42 7.12
C ASN A 449 -50.15 -7.52 5.91
N THR A 450 -49.67 -6.29 6.18
CA THR A 450 -49.15 -5.34 5.18
C THR A 450 -48.21 -4.33 5.84
N ARG A 451 -47.21 -3.83 5.10
CA ARG A 451 -46.36 -2.71 5.53
C ARG A 451 -46.83 -1.35 5.02
N SER A 452 -47.95 -1.30 4.29
CA SER A 452 -48.49 -0.05 3.76
C SER A 452 -49.62 0.44 4.67
N LEU A 453 -49.47 1.64 5.24
CA LEU A 453 -50.54 2.28 6.03
C LEU A 453 -51.82 2.46 5.19
N LYS A 454 -51.66 2.75 3.89
CA LYS A 454 -52.77 2.89 2.96
C LYS A 454 -53.52 1.57 2.79
N GLU A 455 -52.83 0.44 2.65
CA GLU A 455 -53.48 -0.87 2.55
C GLU A 455 -54.10 -1.31 3.89
N ALA A 456 -53.42 -1.04 5.00
CA ALA A 456 -53.92 -1.37 6.34
C ALA A 456 -55.26 -0.69 6.64
N ARG A 457 -55.48 0.52 6.11
CA ARG A 457 -56.76 1.25 6.23
C ARG A 457 -57.96 0.55 5.57
N TYR A 458 -57.72 -0.26 4.53
CA TYR A 458 -58.79 -0.97 3.81
C TYR A 458 -59.04 -2.39 4.35
N LYS A 459 -58.22 -2.86 5.28
CA LYS A 459 -58.36 -4.17 5.95
C LYS A 459 -59.00 -4.01 7.33
#